data_AF-A0A0F7KRJ9-F1
#
_entry.id   AF-A0A0F7KRJ9-F1
#
_cell.length_a   1.000
_cell.length_b   1.000
_cell.length_c   1.000
_cell.angle_alpha   90.00
_cell.angle_beta   90.00
_cell.angle_gamma   90.00
#
_symmetry.space_group_name_H-M   'P 1'
#
loop_
_entity.id
_entity.type
_entity.pdbx_description
1 polymer ?
#
loop_
_entity_poly.entity_id
_entity_poly.type
_entity_poly.pdbx_seq_one_letter_code
_entity_poly.pdbx_strand_id
1 'polypeptide(L)' 'MSQDEEAERKLRHELRNKEAEKRALQGMLKQASDRIEDLVESDCEEENKESASKAAQRYRRAASE' A
#
# COMPACT_ATOMS: atom_id res chain seq x y z
N MET A 1 0.10 -34.42 -17.96
CA MET A 1 0.11 -33.46 -16.84
C MET A 1 -0.30 -34.24 -15.62
N SER A 2 0.60 -34.41 -14.65
CA SER A 2 0.23 -35.03 -13.36
C SER A 2 -0.62 -34.06 -12.55
N GLN A 3 -1.40 -34.58 -11.59
CA GLN A 3 -2.19 -33.74 -10.68
C GLN A 3 -1.31 -32.75 -9.89
N ASP A 4 -0.04 -33.12 -9.63
CA ASP A 4 0.93 -32.28 -8.93
C ASP A 4 1.40 -31.10 -9.79
N GLU A 5 1.61 -31.31 -11.10
CA GLU A 5 1.99 -30.23 -12.04
C GLU A 5 0.88 -29.18 -12.17
N GLU A 6 -0.38 -29.61 -12.13
CA GLU A 6 -1.53 -28.71 -12.20
C GLU A 6 -1.71 -27.91 -10.89
N ALA A 7 -1.53 -28.58 -9.73
CA ALA A 7 -1.56 -27.94 -8.43
C ALA A 7 -0.44 -26.89 -8.28
N GLU A 8 0.80 -27.22 -8.69
CA GLU A 8 1.92 -26.29 -8.66
C GLU A 8 1.66 -25.06 -9.55
N ARG A 9 1.16 -25.27 -10.76
CA ARG A 9 0.81 -24.17 -11.67
C ARG A 9 -0.26 -23.25 -11.07
N LYS A 10 -1.26 -23.82 -10.41
CA LYS A 10 -2.32 -23.06 -9.73
C LYS A 10 -1.77 -22.22 -8.58
N LEU A 11 -0.93 -22.80 -7.72
CA LEU A 11 -0.29 -22.08 -6.61
C LEU A 11 0.60 -20.94 -7.12
N ARG A 12 1.39 -21.16 -8.18
CA ARG A 12 2.19 -20.10 -8.80
C ARG A 12 1.34 -18.95 -9.34
N HIS A 13 0.18 -19.27 -9.93
CA HIS A 13 -0.75 -18.26 -10.42
C HIS A 13 -1.39 -17.47 -9.28
N GLU A 14 -1.85 -18.15 -8.23
CA GLU A 14 -2.39 -17.50 -7.03
C GLU A 14 -1.36 -16.59 -6.35
N LEU A 15 -0.11 -17.05 -6.22
CA LEU A 15 0.98 -16.24 -5.70
C LEU A 15 1.18 -14.95 -6.50
N ARG A 16 1.26 -15.05 -7.84
CA ARG A 16 1.38 -13.87 -8.72
C ARG A 16 0.22 -12.90 -8.56
N ASN A 17 -1.00 -13.41 -8.43
CA ASN A 17 -2.17 -12.57 -8.20
C ASN A 17 -2.07 -11.85 -6.86
N LYS A 18 -1.67 -12.54 -5.79
CA LYS A 18 -1.50 -11.94 -4.46
C LYS A 18 -0.36 -10.93 -4.43
N GLU A 19 0.73 -11.16 -5.14
CA GLU A 19 1.79 -10.16 -5.32
C GLU A 19 1.29 -8.91 -6.06
N ALA A 20 0.48 -9.08 -7.10
CA ALA A 20 -0.12 -7.96 -7.83
C ALA A 20 -1.09 -7.15 -6.95
N GLU A 21 -1.96 -7.83 -6.19
CA GLU A 21 -2.84 -7.20 -5.21
C GLU A 21 -2.03 -6.43 -4.15
N LYS A 22 -0.95 -7.01 -3.61
CA LYS A 22 -0.06 -6.34 -2.65
C LYS A 22 0.49 -5.04 -3.25
N ARG A 23 1.02 -5.07 -4.48
CA ARG A 23 1.58 -3.87 -5.14
C ARG A 23 0.53 -2.79 -5.36
N ALA A 24 -0.70 -3.17 -5.73
CA ALA A 24 -1.79 -2.22 -5.90
C ALA A 24 -2.14 -1.51 -4.58
N LEU A 25 -2.26 -2.27 -3.48
CA LEU A 25 -2.52 -1.72 -2.15
C LEU A 25 -1.39 -0.79 -1.66
N GLN A 26 -0.14 -1.17 -1.88
CA GLN A 26 1.02 -0.30 -1.60
C GLN A 26 0.94 1.02 -2.38
N GLY A 27 0.55 0.98 -3.65
CA GLY A 27 0.32 2.17 -4.46
C GLY A 27 -0.78 3.09 -3.90
N MET A 28 -1.89 2.52 -3.46
CA MET A 28 -2.98 3.27 -2.82
C MET A 28 -2.53 3.94 -1.52
N LEU A 29 -1.76 3.23 -0.68
CA LEU A 29 -1.22 3.79 0.55
C LEU A 29 -0.25 4.96 0.29
N LYS A 30 0.58 4.85 -0.77
CA LYS A 30 1.45 5.95 -1.19
C LYS A 30 0.62 7.18 -1.60
N GLN A 31 -0.36 7.01 -2.48
CA GLN A 31 -1.23 8.11 -2.90
C GLN A 31 -2.00 8.75 -1.74
N ALA A 32 -2.48 7.95 -0.79
CA ALA A 32 -3.13 8.45 0.41
C ALA A 32 -2.17 9.27 1.29
N SER A 33 -0.91 8.83 1.41
CA SER A 33 0.13 9.56 2.14
C SER A 33 0.40 10.92 1.51
N ASP A 34 0.61 10.95 0.19
CA ASP A 34 0.89 12.17 -0.57
C ASP A 34 -0.27 13.16 -0.43
N ARG A 35 -1.51 12.67 -0.55
CA ARG A 35 -2.70 13.52 -0.42
C ARG A 35 -2.92 14.07 0.99
N ILE A 36 -2.51 13.32 2.03
CA ILE A 36 -2.56 13.82 3.40
C ILE A 36 -1.56 14.98 3.58
N GLU A 37 -0.35 14.86 3.03
CA GLU A 37 0.63 15.96 3.08
C GLU A 37 0.13 17.20 2.34
N ASP A 38 -0.42 17.03 1.13
CA ASP A 38 -0.98 18.16 0.36
C ASP A 38 -2.08 18.91 1.15
N LEU A 39 -2.94 18.18 1.86
CA LEU A 39 -4.01 18.77 2.68
C LEU A 39 -3.46 19.45 3.95
N VAL A 40 -2.42 18.86 4.55
CA VAL A 40 -1.77 19.41 5.75
C VAL A 40 -1.07 20.73 5.46
N GLU A 41 -0.41 20.83 4.30
CA GLU A 41 0.28 22.06 3.90
C GLU A 41 -0.68 23.18 3.51
N SER A 42 -1.89 22.84 3.03
CA SER A 42 -2.85 23.84 2.52
C SER A 42 -3.82 24.40 3.54
N ASP A 43 -4.29 23.63 4.54
CA ASP A 43 -5.48 24.03 5.33
C ASP A 43 -5.47 23.58 6.82
N CYS A 44 -4.34 23.13 7.37
CA CYS A 44 -4.27 22.68 8.78
C CYS A 44 -3.65 23.72 9.72
N GLU A 45 -4.23 23.86 10.92
CA GLU A 45 -3.57 24.48 12.08
C GLU A 45 -2.38 23.62 12.55
N GLU A 46 -1.36 24.27 13.13
CA GLU A 46 -0.07 23.65 13.48
C GLU A 46 -0.19 22.36 14.31
N GLU A 47 -1.14 22.29 15.26
CA GLU A 47 -1.41 21.08 16.07
C GLU A 47 -1.95 19.90 15.24
N ASN A 48 -2.72 20.17 14.19
CA ASN A 48 -3.29 19.14 13.33
C ASN A 48 -2.29 18.64 12.28
N LYS A 49 -1.30 19.47 11.91
CA LYS A 49 -0.22 19.09 10.99
C LYS A 49 0.60 17.93 11.51
N GLU A 50 0.94 17.92 12.81
CA GLU A 50 1.80 16.89 13.40
C GLU A 50 1.12 15.51 13.39
N SER A 51 -0.17 15.46 13.75
CA SER A 51 -0.95 14.23 13.77
C SER A 51 -1.15 13.64 12.37
N ALA A 52 -1.45 14.50 11.39
CA ALA A 52 -1.63 14.09 10.00
C ALA A 52 -0.30 13.67 9.34
N SER A 53 0.80 14.36 9.64
CA SER A 53 2.15 13.96 9.19
C SER A 53 2.55 12.58 9.72
N LYS A 54 2.23 12.27 11.00
CA LYS A 54 2.44 10.94 11.57
C LYS A 54 1.61 9.86 10.86
N ALA A 55 0.38 10.17 10.45
CA ALA A 55 -0.46 9.24 9.69
C ALA A 55 0.10 8.96 8.28
N ALA A 56 0.50 10.01 7.55
CA ALA A 56 1.15 9.89 6.24
C ALA A 56 2.43 9.06 6.32
N GLN A 57 3.25 9.26 7.35
CA GLN A 57 4.48 8.49 7.56
C GLN A 57 4.20 6.99 7.79
N ARG A 58 3.15 6.65 8.54
CA ARG A 58 2.73 5.25 8.75
C ARG A 58 2.30 4.58 7.45
N TYR A 59 1.54 5.27 6.61
CA TYR A 59 1.12 4.76 5.31
C TYR A 59 2.30 4.59 4.35
N ARG A 60 3.25 5.53 4.34
CA ARG A 60 4.48 5.42 3.55
C ARG A 60 5.30 4.19 3.94
N ARG A 61 5.44 3.92 5.23
CA ARG A 61 6.12 2.74 5.74
C ARG A 61 5.43 1.45 5.28
N ALA A 62 4.11 1.37 5.45
CA ALA A 62 3.32 0.22 5.02
C ALA A 62 3.32 0.02 3.49
N ALA A 63 3.49 1.09 2.71
CA ALA A 63 3.65 1.02 1.26
C ALA A 63 5.03 0.49 0.82
N SER A 64 6.03 0.53 1.70
CA SER A 64 7.43 0.16 1.40
C SER A 64 7.88 -1.21 1.93
N GLU A 65 7.07 -1.84 2.80
CA GLU A 65 7.27 -3.20 3.35
C GLU A 65 6.62 -4.28 2.45
#